data_AF-A7YA25-F1
#
_entry.id   AF-A7YA25-F1
#
_cell.length_a   1.000
_cell.length_b   1.000
_cell.length_c   1.000
_cell.angle_alpha   90.00
_cell.angle_beta   90.00
_cell.angle_gamma   90.00
#
_symmetry.space_group_name_H-M   'P 1'
#
loop_
_entity.id
_entity.type
_entity.pdbx_description
1 polymer ?
#
loop_
_entity_poly.entity_id
_entity_poly.type
_entity_poly.pdbx_seq_one_letter_code
_entity_poly.pdbx_strand_id
1 'polypeptide(L)'
;IIFWDGWNDKLVGLLHKLQKIQRLSIDVCMNNVRKNMGGLDAWVAPRHLVALDTEKICWFSSLPAWMTNPSHVPNLRSLSIAVREIRQADVETLGRLPALRDLQLQVDHEELGIRGVVLVIGSAGSFACLVCCGLWGFVGPAVFRRGAMPRLRTLRSRFSVREAIAVAGAGDDGLDLGLGSLPSLQEVNVSLDCEGASEEEVNELKAALRRATKIHPNHPSISIDG
;
A
#
# COMPACT_ATOMS: atom_id res chain seq x y z
N ILE A 1 24.91 -8.56 -17.38
CA ILE A 1 23.58 -9.06 -16.96
C ILE A 1 23.80 -10.45 -16.37
N ILE A 2 23.98 -10.57 -15.06
CA ILE A 2 24.09 -11.87 -14.40
C ILE A 2 22.69 -12.15 -13.86
N PHE A 3 22.02 -13.12 -14.46
CA PHE A 3 20.77 -13.67 -13.98
C PHE A 3 21.02 -14.30 -12.60
N TRP A 4 20.34 -13.82 -11.57
CA TRP A 4 20.33 -14.45 -10.24
C TRP A 4 19.02 -15.22 -10.01
N ASP A 5 18.56 -15.93 -11.05
CA ASP A 5 17.56 -16.98 -10.88
C ASP A 5 18.24 -18.13 -10.11
N GLY A 6 17.80 -18.39 -8.88
CA GLY A 6 18.25 -19.55 -8.10
C GLY A 6 18.67 -19.29 -6.65
N TRP A 7 18.56 -18.06 -6.13
CA TRP A 7 18.77 -17.81 -4.70
C TRP A 7 17.49 -18.00 -3.87
N ASN A 8 16.31 -18.03 -4.50
CA ASN A 8 15.03 -18.10 -3.80
C ASN A 8 14.93 -19.34 -2.92
N ASP A 9 15.17 -20.54 -3.46
CA ASP A 9 15.09 -21.78 -2.69
C ASP A 9 16.12 -21.83 -1.56
N LYS A 10 17.33 -21.30 -1.79
CA LYS A 10 18.38 -21.22 -0.78
C LYS A 10 18.00 -20.22 0.33
N LEU A 11 17.50 -19.04 -0.06
CA LEU A 11 17.04 -18.00 0.84
C LEU A 11 15.86 -18.50 1.69
N VAL A 12 14.84 -19.05 1.06
CA VAL A 12 13.68 -19.66 1.73
C VAL A 12 14.15 -20.78 2.65
N GLY A 13 15.05 -21.67 2.22
CA GLY A 13 15.63 -22.72 3.05
C GLY A 13 16.40 -22.19 4.27
N LEU A 14 17.08 -21.04 4.15
CA LEU A 14 17.74 -20.36 5.26
C LEU A 14 16.72 -19.69 6.20
N LEU A 15 15.72 -19.00 5.65
CA LEU A 15 14.66 -18.35 6.42
C LEU A 15 13.87 -19.34 7.26
N HIS A 16 13.63 -20.56 6.75
CA HIS A 16 13.02 -21.65 7.52
C HIS A 16 13.85 -22.11 8.72
N LYS A 17 15.16 -21.83 8.77
CA LYS A 17 15.99 -22.11 9.96
C LYS A 17 15.92 -20.98 10.98
N LEU A 18 15.51 -19.78 10.58
CA LEU A 18 15.46 -18.59 11.44
C LEU A 18 14.14 -18.52 12.24
N GLN A 19 13.87 -19.57 13.01
CA GLN A 19 12.65 -19.70 13.81
C GLN A 19 12.53 -18.74 15.00
N LYS A 20 13.47 -17.80 15.17
CA LYS A 20 13.44 -16.77 16.23
C LYS A 20 13.51 -15.34 15.68
N ILE A 21 13.44 -15.16 14.35
CA ILE A 21 13.52 -13.84 13.72
C ILE A 21 12.30 -12.98 14.06
N GLN A 22 12.54 -11.78 14.55
CA GLN A 22 11.49 -10.78 14.80
C GLN A 22 11.44 -9.71 13.72
N ARG A 23 12.55 -9.45 13.05
CA ARG A 23 12.65 -8.42 12.02
C ARG A 23 13.41 -9.01 10.86
N LEU A 24 12.78 -9.02 9.69
CA LEU A 24 13.41 -9.41 8.44
C LEU A 24 13.37 -8.20 7.52
N SER A 25 14.54 -7.77 7.06
CA SER A 25 14.66 -6.80 5.98
C SER A 25 15.56 -7.41 4.92
N ILE A 26 15.09 -7.39 3.68
CA ILE A 26 15.82 -7.87 2.51
C ILE A 26 15.89 -6.70 1.54
N ASP A 27 17.05 -6.05 1.54
CA ASP A 27 17.41 -4.98 0.61
C ASP A 27 18.63 -5.43 -0.19
N VAL A 28 18.75 -4.98 -1.44
CA VAL A 28 19.92 -5.26 -2.27
C VAL A 28 20.45 -3.93 -2.81
N CYS A 29 21.73 -3.69 -2.56
CA CYS A 29 22.44 -2.48 -2.95
C CYS A 29 22.72 -2.34 -4.46
N MET A 30 21.90 -2.94 -5.34
CA MET A 30 22.13 -2.91 -6.79
C MET A 30 20.95 -2.27 -7.51
N ASN A 31 21.25 -1.20 -8.25
CA ASN A 31 20.25 -0.33 -8.90
C ASN A 31 19.54 -0.93 -10.12
N ASN A 32 19.74 -2.23 -10.44
CA ASN A 32 19.28 -2.86 -11.68
C ASN A 32 18.73 -4.30 -11.49
N VAL A 33 18.13 -4.61 -10.34
CA VAL A 33 17.56 -5.95 -10.12
C VAL A 33 16.14 -5.99 -10.71
N ARG A 34 15.88 -6.94 -11.62
CA ARG A 34 14.51 -7.27 -12.06
C ARG A 34 13.69 -7.69 -10.85
N LYS A 35 12.39 -7.34 -10.82
CA LYS A 35 11.45 -7.81 -9.78
C LYS A 35 11.61 -9.31 -9.57
N ASN A 36 12.05 -9.73 -8.39
CA ASN A 36 12.21 -11.16 -8.09
C ASN A 36 10.84 -11.70 -7.67
N MET A 37 10.08 -12.14 -8.67
CA MET A 37 8.71 -12.59 -8.51
C MET A 37 8.65 -13.97 -7.86
N GLY A 38 7.82 -14.11 -6.84
CA GLY A 38 7.55 -15.35 -6.13
C GLY A 38 8.69 -15.86 -5.25
N GLY A 39 9.77 -15.09 -5.09
CA GLY A 39 10.98 -15.56 -4.40
C GLY A 39 10.79 -15.89 -2.91
N LEU A 40 9.69 -15.43 -2.31
CA LEU A 40 9.32 -15.68 -0.91
C LEU A 40 7.95 -16.34 -0.74
N ASP A 41 7.30 -16.80 -1.81
CA ASP A 41 5.94 -17.36 -1.73
C ASP A 41 5.87 -18.60 -0.82
N ALA A 42 6.92 -19.42 -0.84
CA ALA A 42 7.03 -20.61 0.00
C ALA A 42 7.47 -20.33 1.44
N TRP A 43 7.86 -19.09 1.77
CA TRP A 43 8.31 -18.76 3.12
C TRP A 43 7.12 -18.51 4.05
N VAL A 44 7.14 -19.18 5.21
CA VAL A 44 6.19 -18.95 6.30
C VAL A 44 6.90 -18.23 7.44
N ALA A 45 6.42 -17.03 7.77
CA ALA A 45 6.98 -16.26 8.88
C ALA A 45 6.73 -16.94 10.24
N PRO A 46 7.64 -16.81 11.21
CA PRO A 46 7.38 -17.28 12.56
C PRO A 46 6.51 -16.28 13.35
N ARG A 47 5.84 -16.77 14.41
CA ARG A 47 4.80 -16.03 15.14
C ARG A 47 5.23 -14.72 15.82
N HIS A 48 6.51 -14.60 16.16
CA HIS A 48 7.09 -13.42 16.80
C HIS A 48 7.67 -12.45 15.78
N LEU A 49 7.37 -12.60 14.49
CA LEU A 49 7.68 -11.58 13.50
C LEU A 49 6.96 -10.28 13.87
N VAL A 50 7.74 -9.21 13.92
CA VAL A 50 7.34 -7.84 14.27
C VAL A 50 7.48 -6.91 13.07
N ALA A 51 8.49 -7.13 12.22
CA ALA A 51 8.70 -6.32 11.03
C ALA A 51 9.13 -7.18 9.83
N LEU A 52 8.54 -6.90 8.68
CA LEU A 52 8.97 -7.41 7.38
C LEU A 52 9.17 -6.23 6.42
N ASP A 53 10.30 -6.22 5.74
CA ASP A 53 10.63 -5.28 4.68
C ASP A 53 11.28 -6.04 3.52
N THR A 54 10.53 -6.20 2.42
CA THR A 54 11.01 -6.87 1.21
C THR A 54 10.56 -6.18 -0.08
N GLU A 55 9.85 -5.04 0.04
CA GLU A 55 9.17 -4.30 -1.03
C GLU A 55 10.06 -4.04 -2.24
N LYS A 56 11.34 -3.73 -2.01
CA LYS A 56 12.26 -3.32 -3.07
C LYS A 56 12.68 -4.44 -4.01
N ILE A 57 12.57 -5.71 -3.60
CA ILE A 57 13.16 -6.81 -4.39
C ILE A 57 12.31 -8.07 -4.46
N CYS A 58 11.83 -8.59 -3.33
CA CYS A 58 11.10 -9.85 -3.30
C CYS A 58 9.62 -9.55 -3.42
N TRP A 59 9.12 -9.69 -4.65
CA TRP A 59 7.71 -9.56 -4.95
C TRP A 59 7.04 -10.90 -4.68
N PHE A 60 5.98 -10.90 -3.88
CA PHE A 60 5.12 -12.07 -3.72
C PHE A 60 4.25 -12.23 -4.96
N SER A 61 4.06 -13.46 -5.46
CA SER A 61 3.13 -13.67 -6.57
C SER A 61 1.68 -13.44 -6.15
N SER A 62 1.39 -13.69 -4.87
CA SER A 62 0.11 -13.42 -4.20
C SER A 62 0.35 -13.26 -2.70
N LEU A 63 -0.57 -12.63 -1.98
CA LEU A 63 -0.40 -12.40 -0.55
C LEU A 63 -0.38 -13.74 0.23
N PRO A 64 0.72 -14.10 0.94
CA PRO A 64 0.80 -15.37 1.64
C PRO A 64 -0.24 -15.54 2.74
N ALA A 65 -0.78 -16.74 2.91
CA ALA A 65 -1.83 -17.04 3.88
C ALA A 65 -1.46 -16.73 5.34
N TRP A 66 -0.17 -16.79 5.69
CA TRP A 66 0.27 -16.44 7.04
C TRP A 66 0.17 -14.94 7.31
N MET A 67 0.26 -14.07 6.29
CA MET A 67 0.12 -12.61 6.43
C MET A 67 -1.34 -12.21 6.66
N THR A 68 -2.28 -12.99 6.13
CA THR A 68 -3.72 -12.73 6.24
C THR A 68 -4.36 -13.38 7.48
N ASN A 69 -3.55 -14.05 8.31
CA ASN A 69 -3.99 -14.72 9.53
C ASN A 69 -3.50 -13.97 10.79
N PRO A 70 -4.38 -13.21 11.47
CA PRO A 70 -4.05 -12.50 12.72
C PRO A 70 -3.50 -13.39 13.84
N SER A 71 -3.88 -14.67 13.88
CA SER A 71 -3.40 -15.62 14.89
C SER A 71 -1.97 -16.09 14.61
N HIS A 72 -1.54 -16.03 13.35
CA HIS A 72 -0.20 -16.46 12.94
C HIS A 72 0.84 -15.38 13.23
N VAL A 73 0.52 -14.11 12.97
CA VAL A 73 1.43 -12.97 13.17
C VAL A 73 0.83 -11.88 14.08
N PRO A 74 0.49 -12.20 15.34
CA PRO A 74 -0.22 -11.28 16.22
C PRO A 74 0.59 -10.03 16.58
N ASN A 75 1.92 -10.08 16.44
CA ASN A 75 2.83 -9.00 16.81
C ASN A 75 3.38 -8.22 15.61
N LEU A 76 2.91 -8.48 14.39
CA LEU A 76 3.39 -7.79 13.20
C LEU A 76 2.99 -6.32 13.24
N ARG A 77 3.98 -5.44 13.34
CA ARG A 77 3.83 -3.99 13.50
C ARG A 77 4.18 -3.22 12.23
N SER A 78 5.10 -3.73 11.43
CA SER A 78 5.59 -3.08 10.22
C SER A 78 5.60 -4.07 9.07
N LEU A 79 4.95 -3.72 7.97
CA LEU A 79 4.89 -4.55 6.78
C LEU A 79 5.16 -3.68 5.56
N SER A 80 6.33 -3.85 4.94
CA SER A 80 6.70 -3.23 3.66
C SER A 80 6.94 -4.36 2.66
N ILE A 81 6.01 -4.53 1.71
CA ILE A 81 6.02 -5.65 0.76
C ILE A 81 5.57 -5.20 -0.63
N ALA A 82 5.99 -5.97 -1.63
CA ALA A 82 5.47 -5.87 -2.98
C ALA A 82 4.75 -7.16 -3.36
N VAL A 83 3.58 -7.06 -3.99
CA VAL A 83 2.75 -8.20 -4.38
C VAL A 83 2.29 -8.01 -5.82
N ARG A 84 2.39 -9.05 -6.65
CA ARG A 84 2.02 -8.95 -8.08
C ARG A 84 0.59 -8.45 -8.29
N GLU A 85 -0.35 -9.13 -7.66
CA GLU A 85 -1.78 -8.80 -7.70
C GLU A 85 -2.34 -8.94 -6.29
N ILE A 86 -3.14 -7.98 -5.86
CA ILE A 86 -3.83 -8.04 -4.57
C ILE A 86 -5.31 -7.72 -4.75
N ARG A 87 -6.17 -8.51 -4.10
CA ARG A 87 -7.62 -8.30 -4.14
C ARG A 87 -8.06 -7.41 -2.98
N GLN A 88 -9.23 -6.80 -3.15
CA GLN A 88 -9.90 -6.03 -2.09
C GLN A 88 -10.01 -6.81 -0.77
N ALA A 89 -10.41 -8.10 -0.84
CA ALA A 89 -10.52 -8.96 0.34
C ALA A 89 -9.18 -9.17 1.07
N ASP A 90 -8.07 -9.21 0.33
CA ASP A 90 -6.73 -9.40 0.91
C ASP A 90 -6.33 -8.16 1.72
N VAL A 91 -6.57 -6.96 1.19
CA VAL A 91 -6.33 -5.69 1.91
C VAL A 91 -7.19 -5.62 3.19
N GLU A 92 -8.44 -6.06 3.13
CA GLU A 92 -9.30 -6.14 4.32
C GLU A 92 -8.76 -7.12 5.37
N THR A 93 -8.12 -8.21 4.94
CA THR A 93 -7.49 -9.16 5.87
C THR A 93 -6.27 -8.55 6.57
N LEU A 94 -5.44 -7.79 5.85
CA LEU A 94 -4.34 -7.01 6.44
C LEU A 94 -4.88 -6.01 7.45
N GLY A 95 -6.05 -5.43 7.18
CA GLY A 95 -6.77 -4.54 8.10
C GLY A 95 -7.19 -5.18 9.41
N ARG A 96 -7.24 -6.51 9.51
CA ARG A 96 -7.56 -7.23 10.74
C ARG A 96 -6.33 -7.55 11.60
N LEU A 97 -5.12 -7.21 11.15
CA LEU A 97 -3.90 -7.43 11.92
C LEU A 97 -3.87 -6.49 13.15
N PRO A 98 -3.83 -7.05 14.37
CA PRO A 98 -4.12 -6.29 15.59
C PRO A 98 -3.00 -5.31 15.97
N ALA A 99 -1.76 -5.60 15.58
CA ALA A 99 -0.59 -4.82 15.94
C ALA A 99 -0.05 -3.95 14.79
N LEU A 100 -0.62 -4.02 13.59
CA LEU A 100 -0.09 -3.37 12.40
C LEU A 100 -0.15 -1.84 12.54
N ARG A 101 1.00 -1.17 12.44
CA ARG A 101 1.17 0.27 12.60
C ARG A 101 1.72 0.95 11.35
N ASP A 102 2.53 0.23 10.59
CA ASP A 102 3.12 0.71 9.34
C ASP A 102 2.85 -0.31 8.24
N LEU A 103 2.28 0.17 7.13
CA LEU A 103 2.04 -0.61 5.92
C LEU A 103 2.59 0.16 4.73
N GLN A 104 3.55 -0.41 4.00
CA GLN A 104 3.93 -0.01 2.66
C GLN A 104 3.58 -1.15 1.71
N LEU A 105 2.69 -0.90 0.77
CA LEU A 105 2.19 -1.91 -0.15
C LEU A 105 2.41 -1.44 -1.59
N GLN A 106 3.29 -2.14 -2.30
CA GLN A 106 3.51 -2.00 -3.73
C GLN A 106 2.77 -3.11 -4.48
N VAL A 107 2.09 -2.76 -5.57
CA VAL A 107 1.44 -3.73 -6.46
C VAL A 107 1.87 -3.57 -7.92
N ASP A 108 1.53 -4.55 -8.76
CA ASP A 108 1.86 -4.54 -10.21
C ASP A 108 0.66 -4.21 -11.10
N HIS A 109 -0.38 -3.57 -10.55
CA HIS A 109 -1.63 -3.37 -11.28
C HIS A 109 -1.44 -2.55 -12.56
N GLU A 110 -0.50 -1.60 -12.57
CA GLU A 110 -0.11 -0.83 -13.75
C GLU A 110 0.44 -1.71 -14.87
N GLU A 111 1.43 -2.58 -14.58
CA GLU A 111 2.02 -3.49 -15.57
C GLU A 111 1.05 -4.60 -16.01
N LEU A 112 0.14 -5.00 -15.13
CA LEU A 112 -0.92 -5.95 -15.45
C LEU A 112 -2.09 -5.33 -16.22
N GLY A 113 -2.10 -4.00 -16.42
CA GLY A 113 -3.19 -3.30 -17.09
C GLY A 113 -4.51 -3.33 -16.32
N ILE A 114 -4.47 -3.51 -15.00
CA ILE A 114 -5.65 -3.53 -14.12
C ILE A 114 -6.08 -2.08 -13.88
N ARG A 115 -6.99 -1.59 -14.75
CA ARG A 115 -7.55 -0.24 -14.74
C ARG A 115 -9.00 -0.23 -14.25
N GLY A 116 -9.52 0.94 -13.88
CA GLY A 116 -10.89 1.12 -13.43
C GLY A 116 -11.22 0.48 -12.08
N VAL A 117 -10.20 0.03 -11.33
CA VAL A 117 -10.36 -0.55 -10.00
C VAL A 117 -10.03 0.48 -8.95
N VAL A 118 -11.02 0.78 -8.10
CA VAL A 118 -10.85 1.64 -6.92
C VAL A 118 -10.55 0.75 -5.71
N LEU A 119 -9.48 1.06 -4.99
CA LEU A 119 -9.23 0.41 -3.71
C LEU A 119 -10.12 1.06 -2.64
N VAL A 120 -11.06 0.31 -2.09
CA VAL A 120 -11.98 0.85 -1.07
C VAL A 120 -11.51 0.45 0.31
N ILE A 121 -11.07 1.38 1.13
CA ILE A 121 -10.56 1.10 2.48
C ILE A 121 -11.62 1.48 3.50
N GLY A 122 -12.07 0.52 4.30
CA GLY A 122 -12.90 0.81 5.48
C GLY A 122 -14.18 0.01 5.59
N SER A 123 -14.06 -1.23 6.05
CA SER A 123 -15.08 -1.79 6.95
C SER A 123 -14.82 -1.28 8.37
N ALA A 124 -15.87 -1.08 9.17
CA ALA A 124 -15.75 -0.51 10.52
C ALA A 124 -14.72 -1.28 11.37
N GLY A 125 -13.71 -0.57 11.90
CA GLY A 125 -12.65 -1.15 12.74
C GLY A 125 -11.46 -1.74 11.98
N SER A 126 -11.43 -1.67 10.65
CA SER A 126 -10.25 -2.05 9.86
C SER A 126 -9.06 -1.12 10.14
N PHE A 127 -7.87 -1.71 10.22
CA PHE A 127 -6.60 -1.02 10.44
C PHE A 127 -6.59 -0.19 11.74
N ALA A 128 -7.16 -0.73 12.81
CA ALA A 128 -7.36 -0.03 14.09
C ALA A 128 -6.08 0.58 14.70
N CYS A 129 -4.91 0.00 14.41
CA CYS A 129 -3.61 0.43 14.93
C CYS A 129 -2.73 1.15 13.89
N LEU A 130 -3.17 1.27 12.64
CA LEU A 130 -2.34 1.79 11.55
C LEU A 130 -2.10 3.30 11.73
N VAL A 131 -0.83 3.70 11.59
CA VAL A 131 -0.34 5.08 11.78
C VAL A 131 0.24 5.63 10.48
N CYS A 132 0.93 4.79 9.71
CA CYS A 132 1.53 5.14 8.43
C CYS A 132 1.06 4.14 7.36
N CYS A 133 0.62 4.64 6.21
CA CYS A 133 0.14 3.84 5.09
C CYS A 133 0.73 4.37 3.79
N GLY A 134 1.36 3.50 3.01
CA GLY A 134 1.85 3.75 1.65
C GLY A 134 1.21 2.78 0.67
N LEU A 135 0.64 3.32 -0.41
CA LEU A 135 -0.02 2.56 -1.47
C LEU A 135 0.59 2.93 -2.82
N TRP A 136 1.26 1.96 -3.46
CA TRP A 136 2.05 2.18 -4.65
C TRP A 136 1.72 1.16 -5.76
N GLY A 137 1.82 1.58 -7.02
CA GLY A 137 1.54 0.72 -8.19
C GLY A 137 0.06 0.43 -8.44
N PHE A 138 -0.84 0.98 -7.62
CA PHE A 138 -2.27 1.01 -7.92
C PHE A 138 -2.52 2.03 -9.04
N VAL A 139 -3.40 1.68 -9.98
CA VAL A 139 -3.72 2.55 -11.12
C VAL A 139 -4.73 3.63 -10.71
N GLY A 140 -5.81 3.24 -10.02
CA GLY A 140 -6.79 4.14 -9.43
C GLY A 140 -6.47 4.56 -7.99
N PRO A 141 -7.12 5.63 -7.48
CA PRO A 141 -6.93 6.08 -6.12
C PRO A 141 -7.54 5.12 -5.08
N ALA A 142 -7.08 5.24 -3.84
CA ALA A 142 -7.73 4.63 -2.69
C ALA A 142 -8.82 5.56 -2.12
N VAL A 143 -9.99 5.01 -1.80
CA VAL A 143 -11.13 5.73 -1.21
C VAL A 143 -11.37 5.24 0.21
N PHE A 144 -11.42 6.15 1.18
CA PHE A 144 -11.51 5.85 2.60
C PHE A 144 -12.93 6.05 3.15
N ARG A 145 -13.54 4.97 3.62
CA ARG A 145 -14.87 5.00 4.26
C ARG A 145 -14.77 5.38 5.73
N ARG A 146 -15.88 5.90 6.27
CA ARG A 146 -16.00 6.25 7.69
C ARG A 146 -15.62 5.08 8.59
N GLY A 147 -14.72 5.34 9.54
CA GLY A 147 -14.23 4.33 10.48
C GLY A 147 -13.04 3.51 9.98
N ALA A 148 -12.52 3.80 8.78
CA ALA A 148 -11.22 3.31 8.33
C ALA A 148 -10.09 3.94 9.14
N MET A 149 -9.06 3.14 9.44
CA MET A 149 -7.75 3.60 9.92
C MET A 149 -7.82 4.75 10.96
N PRO A 150 -8.49 4.56 12.11
CA PRO A 150 -8.79 5.65 13.06
C PRO A 150 -7.57 6.35 13.65
N ARG A 151 -6.37 5.76 13.51
CA ARG A 151 -5.10 6.29 14.03
C ARG A 151 -4.12 6.73 12.94
N LEU A 152 -4.53 6.72 11.67
CA LEU A 152 -3.65 7.07 10.56
C LEU A 152 -3.22 8.53 10.68
N ARG A 153 -1.91 8.77 10.64
CA ARG A 153 -1.31 10.10 10.66
C ARG A 153 -0.72 10.46 9.31
N THR A 154 -0.06 9.51 8.66
CA THR A 154 0.62 9.73 7.38
C THR A 154 0.04 8.80 6.32
N LEU A 155 -0.46 9.39 5.24
CA LEU A 155 -0.89 8.68 4.04
C LEU A 155 0.05 9.02 2.88
N ARG A 156 0.53 8.00 2.18
CA ARG A 156 1.31 8.11 0.95
C ARG A 156 0.59 7.31 -0.13
N SER A 157 0.38 7.90 -1.29
CA SER A 157 -0.28 7.21 -2.39
C SER A 157 0.26 7.67 -3.72
N ARG A 158 0.35 6.75 -4.69
CA ARG A 158 0.49 7.07 -6.10
C ARG A 158 -0.69 6.53 -6.89
N PHE A 159 -1.23 7.33 -7.82
CA PHE A 159 -2.31 6.91 -8.72
C PHE A 159 -2.37 7.83 -9.96
N SER A 160 -3.06 7.36 -11.00
CA SER A 160 -3.25 8.10 -12.25
C SER A 160 -4.33 9.18 -12.14
N VAL A 161 -4.03 10.37 -12.68
CA VAL A 161 -5.01 11.48 -12.78
C VAL A 161 -6.24 11.06 -13.57
N ARG A 162 -6.04 10.35 -14.70
CA ARG A 162 -7.12 9.85 -15.56
C ARG A 162 -8.06 8.93 -14.81
N GLU A 163 -7.51 8.00 -14.02
CA GLU A 163 -8.31 7.06 -13.23
C GLU A 163 -9.03 7.76 -12.09
N ALA A 164 -8.39 8.72 -11.42
CA ALA A 164 -9.06 9.51 -10.40
C ALA A 164 -10.28 10.25 -10.97
N ILE A 165 -10.13 10.94 -12.09
CA ILE A 165 -11.23 11.66 -12.75
C ILE A 165 -12.35 10.71 -13.18
N ALA A 166 -11.99 9.56 -13.74
CA ALA A 166 -12.98 8.54 -14.11
C ALA A 166 -13.80 8.06 -12.90
N VAL A 167 -13.20 8.04 -11.70
CA VAL A 167 -13.83 7.64 -10.44
C VAL A 167 -14.69 8.75 -9.84
N ALA A 168 -14.30 10.02 -9.97
CA ALA A 168 -15.13 11.15 -9.53
C ALA A 168 -16.46 11.26 -10.30
N GLY A 169 -16.46 10.82 -11.56
CA GLY A 169 -17.55 11.08 -12.49
C GLY A 169 -17.61 12.54 -12.93
N ALA A 170 -18.29 12.80 -14.05
CA ALA A 170 -18.54 14.13 -14.61
C ALA A 170 -19.61 14.93 -13.82
N GLY A 171 -19.58 14.84 -12.48
CA GLY A 171 -20.51 15.51 -11.56
C GLY A 171 -19.83 16.64 -10.80
N ASP A 172 -20.62 17.64 -10.40
CA ASP A 172 -20.18 18.88 -9.74
C ASP A 172 -19.62 18.65 -8.31
N ASP A 173 -19.79 17.45 -7.74
CA ASP A 173 -19.44 17.12 -6.36
C ASP A 173 -17.93 16.92 -6.13
N GLY A 174 -17.12 16.89 -7.20
CA GLY A 174 -15.67 16.79 -7.11
C GLY A 174 -15.15 15.45 -6.57
N LEU A 175 -13.83 15.30 -6.55
CA LEU A 175 -13.15 14.09 -6.08
C LEU A 175 -13.22 13.97 -4.55
N ASP A 176 -14.04 13.05 -4.05
CA ASP A 176 -14.02 12.64 -2.65
C ASP A 176 -13.27 11.32 -2.47
N LEU A 177 -11.99 11.41 -2.06
CA LEU A 177 -11.19 10.25 -1.66
C LEU A 177 -11.54 9.77 -0.24
N GLY A 178 -12.46 10.43 0.45
CA GLY A 178 -12.85 10.08 1.82
C GLY A 178 -11.79 10.45 2.86
N LEU A 179 -10.89 11.40 2.56
CA LEU A 179 -9.87 11.85 3.52
C LEU A 179 -10.50 12.38 4.82
N GLY A 180 -11.68 13.00 4.74
CA GLY A 180 -12.47 13.43 5.89
C GLY A 180 -12.89 12.30 6.85
N SER A 181 -12.84 11.04 6.39
CA SER A 181 -13.12 9.86 7.19
C SER A 181 -11.97 9.45 8.12
N LEU A 182 -10.81 10.10 8.05
CA LEU A 182 -9.56 9.73 8.73
C LEU A 182 -9.29 10.68 9.92
N PRO A 183 -9.80 10.41 11.12
CA PRO A 183 -9.88 11.40 12.21
C PRO A 183 -8.53 11.80 12.81
N SER A 184 -7.45 11.06 12.56
CA SER A 184 -6.11 11.33 13.09
C SER A 184 -5.14 11.84 12.02
N LEU A 185 -5.60 12.08 10.79
CA LEU A 185 -4.72 12.39 9.66
C LEU A 185 -3.99 13.71 9.87
N GLN A 186 -2.68 13.72 9.59
CA GLN A 186 -1.76 14.84 9.79
C GLN A 186 -0.96 15.16 8.52
N GLU A 187 -0.64 14.17 7.71
CA GLU A 187 0.22 14.31 6.54
C GLU A 187 -0.32 13.47 5.37
N VAL A 188 -0.36 14.08 4.19
CA VAL A 188 -0.80 13.46 2.94
C VAL A 188 0.26 13.72 1.87
N ASN A 189 0.85 12.67 1.33
CA ASN A 189 1.81 12.74 0.24
C ASN A 189 1.26 12.00 -0.97
N VAL A 190 1.01 12.73 -2.05
CA VAL A 190 0.44 12.16 -3.27
C VAL A 190 1.42 12.33 -4.42
N SER A 191 1.70 11.23 -5.11
CA SER A 191 2.39 11.25 -6.40
C SER A 191 1.35 10.99 -7.49
N LEU A 192 1.19 11.93 -8.40
CA LEU A 192 0.26 11.83 -9.51
C LEU A 192 0.99 11.30 -10.73
N ASP A 193 0.41 10.29 -11.36
CA ASP A 193 0.75 9.95 -12.74
C ASP A 193 -0.11 10.80 -13.68
N CYS A 194 0.54 11.74 -14.36
CA CYS A 194 -0.07 12.71 -15.27
C CYS A 194 -0.11 12.22 -16.72
N GLU A 195 0.31 10.99 -17.02
CA GLU A 195 0.29 10.48 -18.39
C GLU A 195 -1.12 10.51 -18.97
N GLY A 196 -1.26 11.19 -20.11
CA GLY A 196 -2.52 11.32 -20.84
C GLY A 196 -3.56 12.26 -20.22
N ALA A 197 -3.25 12.97 -19.13
CA ALA A 197 -4.11 14.01 -18.57
C ALA A 197 -3.76 15.41 -19.10
N SER A 198 -4.74 16.30 -19.19
CA SER A 198 -4.49 17.72 -19.51
C SER A 198 -3.93 18.46 -18.28
N GLU A 199 -3.26 19.60 -18.51
CA GLU A 199 -2.78 20.44 -17.42
C GLU A 199 -3.93 20.95 -16.53
N GLU A 200 -5.09 21.22 -17.13
CA GLU A 200 -6.32 21.63 -16.44
C GLU A 200 -6.81 20.51 -15.51
N GLU A 201 -6.93 19.29 -16.02
CA GLU A 201 -7.32 18.09 -15.23
C GLU A 201 -6.39 17.87 -14.03
N VAL A 202 -5.07 18.00 -14.23
CA VAL A 202 -4.07 17.86 -13.17
C VAL A 202 -4.22 18.97 -12.12
N ASN A 203 -4.41 20.22 -12.56
CA ASN A 203 -4.57 21.36 -11.65
C ASN A 203 -5.88 21.31 -10.86
N GLU A 204 -6.96 20.85 -11.47
CA GLU A 204 -8.25 20.64 -10.81
C GLU A 204 -8.16 19.57 -9.73
N LEU A 205 -7.53 18.43 -10.03
CA LEU A 205 -7.27 17.37 -9.06
C LEU A 205 -6.39 17.86 -7.90
N LYS A 206 -5.29 18.56 -8.19
CA LYS A 206 -4.44 19.18 -7.15
C LYS A 206 -5.23 20.16 -6.28
N ALA A 207 -6.10 20.98 -6.89
CA ALA A 207 -6.94 21.90 -6.16
C ALA A 207 -7.98 21.17 -5.30
N ALA A 208 -8.59 20.10 -5.80
CA ALA A 208 -9.52 19.26 -5.04
C ALA A 208 -8.85 18.62 -3.83
N LEU A 209 -7.67 18.03 -4.00
CA LEU A 209 -6.89 17.44 -2.89
C LEU A 209 -6.54 18.50 -1.83
N ARG A 210 -6.08 19.69 -2.24
CA ARG A 210 -5.80 20.80 -1.32
C ARG A 210 -7.05 21.31 -0.61
N ARG A 211 -8.20 21.35 -1.29
CA ARG A 211 -9.48 21.72 -0.67
C ARG A 211 -9.87 20.68 0.39
N ALA A 212 -9.79 19.40 0.06
CA ALA A 212 -10.13 18.30 0.97
C ALA A 212 -9.27 18.33 2.25
N THR A 213 -7.97 18.61 2.14
CA THR A 213 -7.11 18.76 3.33
C THR A 213 -7.37 20.06 4.09
N LYS A 214 -7.72 21.16 3.40
CA LYS A 214 -8.03 22.43 4.05
C LYS A 214 -9.32 22.37 4.88
N ILE A 215 -10.35 21.66 4.43
CA ILE A 215 -11.62 21.52 5.17
C ILE A 215 -11.59 20.38 6.20
N HIS A 216 -10.54 19.54 6.19
CA HIS A 216 -10.37 18.45 7.13
C HIS A 216 -10.18 19.00 8.57
N PRO A 217 -10.79 18.42 9.61
CA PRO A 217 -10.72 18.93 10.99
C PRO A 217 -9.30 19.14 11.53
N ASN A 218 -8.34 18.32 11.12
CA ASN A 218 -6.95 18.41 11.54
C ASN A 218 -6.05 19.23 10.61
N HIS A 219 -6.57 19.77 9.50
CA HIS A 219 -5.79 20.50 8.49
C HIS A 219 -4.45 19.85 8.12
N PRO A 220 -4.43 18.59 7.64
CA PRO A 220 -3.20 17.86 7.38
C PRO A 220 -2.35 18.57 6.32
N SER A 221 -1.03 18.54 6.50
CA SER A 221 -0.10 19.03 5.49
C SER A 221 -0.18 18.16 4.25
N ILE A 222 -0.15 18.77 3.07
CA ILE A 222 -0.22 18.06 1.79
C ILE A 222 0.99 18.38 0.91
N SER A 223 1.67 17.32 0.43
CA SER A 223 2.64 17.39 -0.66
C SER A 223 2.06 16.68 -1.89
N ILE A 224 2.16 17.31 -3.06
CA ILE A 224 1.69 16.73 -4.33
C ILE A 224 2.79 16.87 -5.36
N ASP A 225 3.28 15.74 -5.87
CA ASP A 225 4.26 15.65 -6.93
C ASP A 225 3.61 15.08 -8.21
N GLY A 226 4.08 15.51 -9.38
CA GLY A 226 3.48 15.18 -10.69
C GLY A 226 2.78 16.37 -11.31
#